data_AF-A0A537H087-F1
#
_entry.id   AF-A0A537H087-F1
#
_cell.length_a   1.000
_cell.length_b   1.000
_cell.length_c   1.000
_cell.angle_alpha   90.00
_cell.angle_beta   90.00
_cell.angle_gamma   90.00
#
_symmetry.space_group_name_H-M   'P 1'
#
loop_
_entity.id
_entity.type
_entity.pdbx_description
1 polymer ?
#
loop_
_entity_poly.entity_id
_entity_poly.type
_entity_poly.pdbx_seq_one_letter_code
_entity_poly.pdbx_strand_id
1 'polypeptide(L)'
;MFATLYGLSWEERTLVYVVSLVLAVKSVRQRQRASADLLRLLGEFKRMVNVCIAVGIEENVSSLKTLSSKSYCRLSHDILSYYRLCAISTATGILRNHRKAKKKNPWTKVPYAGKLMLTTC
;
A
#
# COMPACT_ATOMS: atom_id res chain seq x y z
N MET A 1 42.70 34.11 38.40
CA MET A 1 43.01 33.61 39.76
C MET A 1 41.67 33.22 40.41
N PHE A 2 41.61 32.03 40.97
CA PHE A 2 40.41 31.21 41.28
C PHE A 2 39.47 31.75 42.37
N ALA A 3 38.17 31.41 42.28
CA ALA A 3 37.18 31.12 43.35
C ALA A 3 35.75 31.29 42.78
N THR A 4 34.67 30.54 43.04
CA THR A 4 34.35 29.32 43.82
C THR A 4 32.92 28.88 43.44
N LEU A 5 32.70 27.56 43.48
CA LEU A 5 31.53 26.72 43.82
C LEU A 5 30.08 27.25 44.01
N TYR A 6 29.17 26.25 43.91
CA TYR A 6 27.70 26.16 44.12
C TYR A 6 26.87 26.48 42.87
N GLY A 7 26.02 25.60 42.34
CA GLY A 7 25.27 24.49 42.93
C GLY A 7 23.80 24.66 42.50
N LEU A 8 23.09 23.55 42.23
CA LEU A 8 21.71 23.38 41.72
C LEU A 8 21.68 23.00 40.22
N SER A 9 20.89 22.06 39.73
CA SER A 9 20.02 21.01 40.26
C SER A 9 19.31 20.45 39.01
N TRP A 10 18.85 19.20 39.07
CA TRP A 10 17.95 18.52 38.12
C TRP A 10 18.65 17.94 36.87
N GLU A 11 19.02 16.66 36.85
CA GLU A 11 18.15 15.47 36.72
C GLU A 11 17.38 15.47 35.39
N GLU A 12 17.53 14.35 34.67
CA GLU A 12 16.69 13.89 33.56
C GLU A 12 16.85 14.54 32.18
N ARG A 13 17.60 13.88 31.29
CA ARG A 13 16.96 13.02 30.28
C ARG A 13 17.98 12.41 29.32
N THR A 14 18.41 11.21 29.71
CA THR A 14 18.28 10.02 28.85
C THR A 14 18.91 10.11 27.45
N LEU A 15 20.10 10.69 27.33
CA LEU A 15 20.99 10.54 26.18
C LEU A 15 21.86 9.28 26.29
N VAL A 16 21.31 8.20 26.82
CA VAL A 16 21.77 6.84 26.55
C VAL A 16 20.80 6.33 25.49
N TYR A 17 20.95 6.74 24.22
CA TYR A 17 21.72 5.96 23.25
C TYR A 17 21.56 4.43 23.41
N VAL A 18 20.36 3.95 23.77
CA VAL A 18 19.94 2.59 23.47
C VAL A 18 19.66 2.54 21.97
N VAL A 19 20.73 2.50 21.19
CA VAL A 19 20.70 1.90 19.86
C VAL A 19 20.37 0.43 20.12
N SER A 20 19.08 0.11 20.15
CA SER A 20 18.63 -1.28 20.10
C SER A 20 19.07 -1.81 18.74
N LEU A 21 20.26 -2.42 18.72
CA LEU A 21 20.72 -3.28 17.64
C LEU A 21 19.80 -4.51 17.68
N VAL A 22 18.60 -4.40 17.11
CA VAL A 22 17.72 -5.55 16.91
C VAL A 22 18.36 -6.41 15.83
N LEU A 23 19.28 -7.28 16.23
CA LEU A 23 19.75 -8.37 15.40
C LEU A 23 18.55 -9.30 15.19
N ALA A 24 18.11 -9.47 13.96
CA ALA A 24 16.98 -10.33 13.63
C ALA A 24 17.30 -11.78 14.04
N VAL A 25 16.70 -12.22 15.15
CA VAL A 25 16.88 -13.56 15.72
C VAL A 25 15.94 -14.53 15.00
N LYS A 26 16.42 -15.09 13.87
CA LYS A 26 15.80 -16.23 13.15
C LYS A 26 14.37 -16.03 12.63
N SER A 27 14.21 -16.02 11.31
CA SER A 27 12.89 -16.13 10.67
C SER A 27 12.45 -17.61 10.55
N VAL A 28 11.35 -17.99 11.20
CA VAL A 28 10.74 -19.31 10.99
C VAL A 28 9.80 -19.25 9.79
N ARG A 29 10.09 -20.03 8.74
CA ARG A 29 9.19 -20.16 7.59
C ARG A 29 8.09 -21.18 7.93
N GLN A 30 6.94 -20.68 8.37
CA GLN A 30 5.77 -21.52 8.59
C GLN A 30 5.25 -22.04 7.24
N ARG A 31 5.12 -23.37 7.10
CA ARG A 31 4.47 -24.00 5.94
C ARG A 31 2.95 -23.88 6.06
N GLN A 32 2.44 -22.65 6.02
CA GLN A 32 1.00 -22.44 5.97
C GLN A 32 0.51 -22.52 4.52
N ARG A 33 -0.35 -23.49 4.23
CA ARG A 33 -1.05 -23.57 2.96
C ARG A 33 -2.28 -22.66 3.05
N ALA A 34 -2.36 -21.65 2.19
CA ALA A 34 -3.55 -20.81 2.10
C ALA A 34 -4.78 -21.66 1.73
N SER A 35 -5.92 -21.39 2.36
CA SER A 35 -7.18 -22.03 1.99
C SER A 35 -7.58 -21.67 0.56
N ALA A 36 -8.36 -22.54 -0.08
CA ALA A 36 -8.86 -22.30 -1.43
C ALA A 36 -9.69 -21.00 -1.50
N ASP A 37 -10.50 -20.74 -0.47
CA ASP A 37 -11.33 -19.53 -0.38
C ASP A 37 -10.49 -18.25 -0.30
N LEU A 38 -9.41 -18.27 0.47
CA LEU A 38 -8.49 -17.15 0.55
C LEU A 38 -7.85 -16.89 -0.81
N LEU A 39 -7.33 -17.93 -1.48
CA LEU A 39 -6.75 -17.79 -2.81
C LEU A 39 -7.75 -17.24 -3.84
N ARG A 40 -9.02 -17.67 -3.76
CA ARG A 40 -10.11 -17.15 -4.59
C ARG A 40 -10.35 -15.66 -4.31
N LEU A 41 -10.41 -15.25 -3.04
CA LEU A 41 -10.55 -13.84 -2.66
C LEU A 41 -9.40 -12.97 -3.19
N LEU A 42 -8.16 -13.43 -3.03
CA LEU A 42 -6.98 -12.72 -3.57
C LEU A 42 -7.03 -12.61 -5.10
N GLY A 43 -7.54 -13.65 -5.76
CA GLY A 43 -7.74 -13.69 -7.21
C GLY A 43 -8.79 -12.68 -7.68
N GLU A 44 -9.94 -12.65 -7.03
CA GLU A 44 -11.00 -11.68 -7.32
C GLU A 44 -10.57 -10.25 -7.02
N PHE A 45 -9.85 -10.02 -5.91
CA PHE A 45 -9.30 -8.70 -5.61
C PHE A 45 -8.34 -8.22 -6.71
N LYS A 46 -7.41 -9.08 -7.13
CA LYS A 46 -6.52 -8.81 -8.27
C LYS A 46 -7.31 -8.47 -9.54
N ARG A 47 -8.36 -9.23 -9.84
CA ARG A 47 -9.24 -9.01 -11.00
C ARG A 47 -9.93 -7.65 -10.92
N MET A 48 -10.49 -7.28 -9.77
CA MET A 48 -11.12 -5.97 -9.55
C MET A 48 -10.14 -4.81 -9.75
N VAL A 49 -8.91 -4.94 -9.23
CA VAL A 49 -7.85 -3.93 -9.45
C VAL A 49 -7.55 -3.77 -10.93
N ASN A 50 -7.41 -4.88 -11.67
CA ASN A 50 -7.14 -4.84 -13.10
C ASN A 50 -8.28 -4.25 -13.92
N VAL A 51 -9.55 -4.52 -13.56
CA VAL A 51 -10.72 -3.85 -14.16
C VAL A 51 -10.64 -2.34 -13.93
N CYS A 52 -10.38 -1.91 -12.70
CA CYS A 52 -10.25 -0.48 -12.39
C CYS A 52 -9.07 0.18 -13.14
N ILE A 53 -7.95 -0.51 -13.30
CA ILE A 53 -6.81 -0.02 -14.08
C ILE A 53 -7.21 0.15 -15.56
N ALA A 54 -7.85 -0.86 -16.15
CA ALA A 54 -8.29 -0.81 -17.54
C ALA A 54 -9.22 0.38 -17.79
N VAL A 55 -10.23 0.57 -16.93
CA VAL A 55 -11.15 1.73 -16.97
C VAL A 55 -10.38 3.04 -16.84
N GLY A 56 -9.44 3.13 -15.90
CA GLY A 56 -8.66 4.35 -15.68
C GLY A 56 -7.75 4.72 -16.86
N ILE A 57 -7.23 3.73 -17.59
CA ILE A 57 -6.43 3.96 -18.79
C ILE A 57 -7.31 4.36 -19.98
N GLU A 58 -8.41 3.64 -20.22
CA GLU A 58 -9.37 3.92 -21.29
C GLU A 58 -9.95 5.33 -21.18
N GLU A 59 -10.32 5.74 -19.96
CA GLU A 59 -10.98 7.02 -19.68
C GLU A 59 -9.98 8.13 -19.32
N ASN A 60 -8.67 7.82 -19.27
CA ASN A 60 -7.60 8.72 -18.83
C ASN A 60 -7.87 9.37 -17.44
N VAL A 61 -8.40 8.59 -16.50
CA VAL A 61 -8.76 9.03 -15.15
C VAL A 61 -7.77 8.51 -14.12
N SER A 62 -7.36 9.38 -13.19
CA SER A 62 -6.51 8.99 -12.05
C SER A 62 -6.99 9.55 -10.69
N SER A 63 -8.18 10.16 -10.65
CA SER A 63 -8.80 10.67 -9.42
C SER A 63 -9.66 9.57 -8.80
N LEU A 64 -9.61 9.44 -7.48
CA LEU A 64 -10.33 8.39 -6.75
C LEU A 64 -11.84 8.49 -6.98
N LYS A 65 -12.39 9.70 -6.86
CA LYS A 65 -13.83 9.98 -7.00
C LYS A 65 -14.35 9.55 -8.38
N THR A 66 -13.69 10.01 -9.44
CA THR A 66 -14.13 9.73 -10.81
C THR A 66 -13.93 8.26 -11.16
N LEU A 67 -12.81 7.65 -10.74
CA LEU A 67 -12.58 6.23 -10.97
C LEU A 67 -13.61 5.36 -10.24
N SER A 68 -13.96 5.72 -9.01
CA SER A 68 -15.00 5.04 -8.24
C SER A 68 -16.34 5.08 -8.98
N SER A 69 -16.80 6.27 -9.37
CA SER A 69 -18.07 6.43 -10.08
C SER A 69 -18.16 5.63 -11.38
N LYS A 70 -17.05 5.48 -12.11
CA LYS A 70 -17.02 4.72 -13.38
C LYS A 70 -16.82 3.21 -13.20
N SER A 71 -16.02 2.82 -12.22
CA SER A 71 -15.58 1.43 -12.05
C SER A 71 -16.50 0.64 -11.12
N TYR A 72 -17.11 1.29 -10.12
CA TYR A 72 -17.85 0.61 -9.07
C TYR A 72 -18.93 -0.30 -9.64
N CYS A 73 -19.77 0.18 -10.55
CA CYS A 73 -20.84 -0.61 -11.17
C CYS A 73 -20.34 -1.76 -12.07
N ARG A 74 -19.07 -1.72 -12.52
CA ARG A 74 -18.45 -2.77 -13.35
C ARG A 74 -17.84 -3.91 -12.54
N LEU A 75 -17.78 -3.78 -11.20
CA LEU A 75 -17.24 -4.81 -10.30
C LEU A 75 -18.33 -5.81 -9.88
N SER A 76 -17.93 -7.05 -9.58
CA SER A 76 -18.85 -8.09 -9.12
C SER A 76 -19.60 -7.68 -7.85
N HIS A 77 -20.87 -8.07 -7.77
CA HIS A 77 -21.73 -7.88 -6.60
C HIS A 77 -21.53 -8.95 -5.53
N ASP A 78 -20.85 -10.05 -5.86
CA ASP A 78 -20.64 -11.18 -4.95
C ASP A 78 -19.57 -10.91 -3.88
N ILE A 79 -18.81 -9.82 -4.04
CA ILE A 79 -17.74 -9.42 -3.12
C ILE A 79 -18.19 -8.23 -2.28
N LEU A 80 -17.84 -8.27 -0.99
CA LEU A 80 -18.11 -7.20 -0.04
C LEU A 80 -17.64 -5.83 -0.58
N SER A 81 -18.49 -4.83 -0.43
CA SER A 81 -18.25 -3.45 -0.89
C SER A 81 -16.93 -2.87 -0.36
N TYR A 82 -16.50 -3.26 0.83
CA TYR A 82 -15.21 -2.91 1.40
C TYR A 82 -14.05 -3.23 0.44
N TYR A 83 -13.99 -4.45 -0.10
CA TYR A 83 -12.93 -4.86 -1.01
C TYR A 83 -13.01 -4.16 -2.37
N ARG A 84 -14.23 -3.82 -2.83
CA ARG A 84 -14.42 -3.04 -4.06
C ARG A 84 -13.80 -1.66 -3.92
N LEU A 85 -14.07 -0.97 -2.81
CA LEU A 85 -13.51 0.35 -2.52
C LEU A 85 -11.99 0.31 -2.37
N CYS A 86 -11.44 -0.68 -1.66
CA CYS A 86 -10.00 -0.82 -1.55
C CYS A 86 -9.34 -1.15 -2.89
N ALA A 87 -9.96 -1.97 -3.75
CA ALA A 87 -9.45 -2.22 -5.10
C ALA A 87 -9.39 -0.95 -5.96
N ILE A 88 -10.43 -0.10 -5.88
CA ILE A 88 -10.47 1.20 -6.56
C ILE A 88 -9.38 2.14 -6.01
N SER A 89 -9.17 2.17 -4.70
CA SER A 89 -8.11 2.97 -4.06
C SER A 89 -6.72 2.52 -4.53
N THR A 90 -6.46 1.22 -4.53
CA THR A 90 -5.21 0.63 -5.00
C THR A 90 -4.95 0.92 -6.48
N ALA A 91 -5.97 0.74 -7.34
CA ALA A 91 -5.88 1.08 -8.75
C ALA A 91 -5.58 2.57 -8.97
N THR A 92 -6.18 3.45 -8.17
CA THR A 92 -5.91 4.90 -8.23
C THR A 92 -4.44 5.21 -7.94
N GLY A 93 -3.84 4.58 -6.93
CA GLY A 93 -2.42 4.72 -6.63
C GLY A 93 -1.52 4.27 -7.78
N ILE A 94 -1.83 3.11 -8.36
CA ILE A 94 -1.12 2.56 -9.52
C ILE A 94 -1.20 3.51 -10.72
N LEU A 95 -2.39 4.01 -11.06
CA LEU A 95 -2.61 4.93 -12.18
C LEU A 95 -1.87 6.25 -11.98
N ARG A 96 -1.85 6.79 -10.75
CA ARG A 96 -1.09 8.01 -10.42
C ARG A 96 0.41 7.80 -10.63
N ASN A 97 0.94 6.66 -10.18
CA ASN A 97 2.36 6.33 -10.36
C ASN A 97 2.69 6.11 -11.84
N HIS A 98 1.83 5.41 -12.58
CA HIS A 98 1.98 5.23 -14.02
C HIS A 98 1.99 6.57 -14.76
N ARG A 99 1.10 7.51 -14.43
CA ARG A 99 1.09 8.84 -15.06
C ARG A 99 2.39 9.61 -14.78
N LYS A 100 2.91 9.54 -13.56
CA LYS A 100 4.22 10.12 -13.21
C LYS A 100 5.35 9.47 -14.00
N ALA A 101 5.34 8.16 -14.16
CA ALA A 101 6.34 7.42 -14.94
C ALA A 101 6.24 7.76 -16.44
N LYS A 102 5.03 7.78 -17.01
CA LYS A 102 4.75 8.12 -18.41
C LYS A 102 5.23 9.53 -18.78
N LYS A 103 5.13 10.49 -17.85
CA LYS A 103 5.67 11.85 -18.05
C LYS A 103 7.20 11.86 -18.20
N LYS A 104 7.91 10.94 -17.53
CA LYS A 104 9.37 10.81 -17.61
C LYS A 104 9.82 9.95 -18.80
N ASN A 105 9.05 8.91 -19.11
CA ASN A 105 9.33 8.00 -20.21
C ASN A 105 8.03 7.68 -20.97
N PRO A 106 7.86 8.18 -22.21
CA PRO A 106 6.68 7.90 -23.04
C PRO A 106 6.43 6.41 -23.30
N TRP A 107 7.47 5.58 -23.28
CA TRP A 107 7.42 4.13 -23.55
C TRP A 107 7.11 3.29 -22.29
N THR A 108 6.53 3.90 -21.26
CA THR A 108 6.15 3.19 -20.03
C THR A 108 5.05 2.17 -20.34
N LYS A 109 5.26 0.92 -19.92
CA LYS A 109 4.27 -0.16 -20.05
C LYS A 109 3.01 0.12 -19.23
N VAL A 110 1.85 -0.24 -19.78
CA VAL A 110 0.56 -0.18 -19.08
C VAL A 110 0.63 -1.02 -17.80
N PRO A 111 0.21 -0.48 -16.64
CA PRO A 111 0.30 -1.19 -15.38
C PRO A 111 -0.69 -2.36 -15.34
N TYR A 112 -0.34 -3.40 -14.61
CA TYR A 112 -1.18 -4.58 -14.40
C TYR A 112 -0.81 -5.29 -13.10
N ALA A 113 -1.80 -5.72 -12.32
CA ALA A 113 -1.60 -6.52 -11.13
C ALA A 113 -1.40 -8.00 -11.52
N GLY A 114 -0.14 -8.44 -11.52
CA GLY A 114 0.22 -9.83 -11.86
C GLY A 114 0.14 -10.81 -10.69
N LYS A 115 0.43 -10.35 -9.47
CA LYS A 115 0.47 -11.20 -8.27
C LYS A 115 -0.89 -11.25 -7.58
N LEU A 116 -1.20 -12.37 -6.92
CA LEU A 116 -2.32 -12.43 -5.97
C LEU A 116 -2.07 -11.40 -4.87
N MET A 117 -3.09 -10.62 -4.55
CA MET A 117 -2.94 -9.50 -3.62
C MET A 117 -4.24 -9.19 -2.89
N LEU A 118 -4.08 -8.59 -1.72
CA LEU A 118 -5.14 -7.96 -0.94
C LEU A 118 -4.53 -6.75 -0.28
N THR A 119 -5.26 -5.64 -0.27
CA THR A 119 -4.83 -4.42 0.41
C THR A 119 -6.00 -3.90 1.21
N THR A 120 -5.73 -3.53 2.45
CA THR A 120 -6.66 -2.75 3.24
C THR A 120 -6.43 -1.28 2.93
N CYS A 121 -7.53 -0.61 2.66
CA CYS A 121 -7.68 0.81 2.89
C CYS A 121 -8.09 0.99 4.38
#